data_AF-A0A1I1CTU3-F1
#
_entry.id   AF-A0A1I1CTU3-F1
#
_cell.length_a   1.000
_cell.length_b   1.000
_cell.length_c   1.000
_cell.angle_alpha   90.00
_cell.angle_beta   90.00
_cell.angle_gamma   90.00
#
_symmetry.space_group_name_H-M   'P 1'
#
loop_
_entity.id
_entity.type
_entity.pdbx_description
1 polymer ?
#
loop_
_entity_poly.entity_id
_entity_poly.type
_entity_poly.pdbx_seq_one_letter_code
_entity_poly.pdbx_strand_id
1 'polypeptide(L)'
;MRIKMLFAALALSAAGGACALEIHLPPETATYTPSELPGYQLVQRNCMTCHAAQYASSQPPASARAYWEATVKKMKKPFGAQFADEDVPAMVDYLVKTYGAERSAAAVAAPALRKTAAAAVPAAAGKDAKTLLAANGCMACHAIDQKVVGPGFAEVAARYKGKDNVSAVAAHIRQGGSGKWGPVPMPPFSQLSDADAATLAKYVLSR
;
A
#
# COMPACT_ATOMS: atom_id res chain seq x y z
N MET A 1 -44.94 52.16 -51.10
CA MET A 1 -44.23 50.95 -51.56
C MET A 1 -43.94 50.08 -50.34
N ARG A 2 -44.67 48.97 -50.17
CA ARG A 2 -44.63 48.12 -48.95
C ARG A 2 -43.49 47.09 -49.09
N ILE A 3 -42.39 47.27 -48.37
CA ILE A 3 -41.30 46.29 -48.30
C ILE A 3 -41.57 45.37 -47.11
N LYS A 4 -41.93 44.12 -47.41
CA LYS A 4 -42.04 43.01 -46.44
C LYS A 4 -40.62 42.62 -46.01
N MET A 5 -40.21 42.95 -44.79
CA MET A 5 -39.05 42.29 -44.17
C MET A 5 -39.52 40.99 -43.51
N LEU A 6 -39.12 39.86 -44.10
CA LEU A 6 -39.27 38.53 -43.51
C LEU A 6 -38.42 38.45 -42.23
N PHE A 7 -39.06 38.05 -41.12
CA PHE A 7 -38.36 37.56 -39.95
C PHE A 7 -37.77 36.18 -40.28
N ALA A 8 -36.44 36.07 -40.35
CA ALA A 8 -35.75 34.80 -40.36
C ALA A 8 -35.76 34.23 -38.93
N ALA A 9 -36.51 33.15 -38.72
CA ALA A 9 -36.50 32.40 -37.47
C ALA A 9 -35.13 31.74 -37.28
N LEU A 10 -34.38 32.19 -36.27
CA LEU A 10 -33.14 31.56 -35.83
C LEU A 10 -33.50 30.22 -35.17
N ALA A 11 -33.33 29.12 -35.90
CA ALA A 11 -33.49 27.78 -35.36
C ALA A 11 -32.38 27.53 -34.32
N LEU A 12 -32.77 27.48 -33.05
CA LEU A 12 -31.90 27.07 -31.95
C LEU A 12 -31.60 25.57 -32.11
N SER A 13 -30.43 25.25 -32.65
CA SER A 13 -29.94 23.87 -32.73
C SER A 13 -29.80 23.30 -31.32
N ALA A 14 -30.62 22.32 -30.99
CA ALA A 14 -30.46 21.52 -29.79
C ALA A 14 -29.14 20.75 -29.89
N ALA A 15 -28.12 21.18 -29.14
CA ALA A 15 -26.93 20.39 -28.93
C ALA A 15 -27.33 19.15 -28.10
N GLY A 16 -27.35 17.99 -28.75
CA GLY A 16 -27.49 16.71 -28.07
C GLY A 16 -26.35 16.56 -27.07
N GLY A 17 -26.68 16.53 -25.77
CA GLY A 17 -25.73 16.28 -24.71
C GLY A 17 -25.13 14.88 -24.88
N ALA A 18 -23.83 14.79 -25.09
CA ALA A 18 -23.11 13.53 -24.98
C ALA A 18 -23.09 13.15 -23.49
N CYS A 19 -23.93 12.21 -23.07
CA CYS A 19 -23.80 11.58 -21.77
C CYS A 19 -22.51 10.75 -21.77
N ALA A 20 -21.56 11.10 -20.91
CA ALA A 20 -20.36 10.30 -20.69
C ALA A 20 -20.77 8.88 -20.29
N LEU A 21 -20.39 7.90 -21.09
CA LEU A 21 -20.60 6.49 -20.77
C LEU A 21 -19.74 6.16 -19.54
N GLU A 22 -20.35 5.97 -18.37
CA GLU A 22 -19.61 5.45 -17.21
C GLU A 22 -19.17 4.02 -17.50
N ILE A 23 -17.90 3.86 -17.85
CA ILE A 23 -17.26 2.55 -17.91
C ILE A 23 -16.95 2.15 -16.47
N HIS A 24 -17.80 1.29 -15.90
CA HIS A 24 -17.51 0.66 -14.61
C HIS A 24 -16.40 -0.36 -14.80
N LEU A 25 -15.15 0.09 -14.66
CA LEU A 25 -13.99 -0.80 -14.61
C LEU A 25 -14.01 -1.57 -13.29
N PRO A 26 -13.70 -2.88 -13.30
CA PRO A 26 -13.52 -3.64 -12.07
C PRO A 26 -12.43 -2.99 -11.20
N PRO A 27 -12.55 -3.08 -9.87
CA PRO A 27 -11.57 -2.46 -8.98
C PRO A 27 -10.17 -3.05 -9.19
N GLU A 28 -9.16 -2.17 -9.25
CA GLU A 28 -7.74 -2.52 -9.31
C GLU A 28 -7.30 -3.19 -8.00
N THR A 29 -7.51 -4.49 -7.91
CA THR A 29 -7.32 -5.31 -6.70
C THR A 29 -6.07 -6.20 -6.76
N ALA A 30 -5.28 -6.10 -7.84
CA ALA A 30 -4.09 -6.91 -8.01
C ALA A 30 -3.02 -6.55 -6.96
N THR A 31 -2.68 -7.53 -6.13
CA THR A 31 -1.65 -7.45 -5.09
C THR A 31 -0.41 -8.25 -5.49
N TYR A 32 0.75 -7.85 -4.95
CA TYR A 32 1.99 -8.59 -5.16
C TYR A 32 1.87 -10.00 -4.54
N THR A 33 2.43 -11.01 -5.22
CA THR A 33 2.38 -12.39 -4.76
C THR A 33 3.17 -12.51 -3.45
N PRO A 34 2.56 -13.00 -2.36
CA PRO A 34 3.24 -13.14 -1.08
C PRO A 34 4.54 -13.94 -1.18
N SER A 35 5.59 -13.45 -0.52
CA SER A 35 6.90 -14.10 -0.48
C SER A 35 7.65 -13.74 0.80
N GLU A 36 8.50 -14.66 1.26
CA GLU A 36 9.42 -14.43 2.38
C GLU A 36 10.67 -13.63 1.96
N LEU A 37 10.86 -13.39 0.65
CA LEU A 37 11.98 -12.60 0.16
C LEU A 37 11.88 -11.16 0.67
N PRO A 38 12.99 -10.54 1.15
CA PRO A 38 12.97 -9.16 1.64
C PRO A 38 12.39 -8.15 0.64
N GLY A 39 12.59 -8.41 -0.66
CA GLY A 39 12.06 -7.62 -1.76
C GLY A 39 10.54 -7.47 -1.78
N TYR A 40 9.79 -8.44 -1.27
CA TYR A 40 8.32 -8.42 -1.28
C TYR A 40 7.76 -7.21 -0.51
N GLN A 41 8.26 -6.95 0.69
CA GLN A 41 7.82 -5.80 1.48
C GLN A 41 8.24 -4.47 0.86
N LEU A 42 9.41 -4.44 0.21
CA LEU A 42 9.91 -3.27 -0.49
C LEU A 42 9.03 -2.91 -1.69
N VAL A 43 8.65 -3.88 -2.54
CA VAL A 43 7.76 -3.58 -3.69
C VAL A 43 6.33 -3.26 -3.26
N GLN A 44 5.81 -3.90 -2.20
CA GLN A 44 4.49 -3.54 -1.67
C GLN A 44 4.45 -2.09 -1.20
N ARG A 45 5.45 -1.66 -0.43
CA ARG A 45 5.50 -0.30 0.10
C ARG A 45 5.75 0.75 -0.98
N ASN A 46 6.66 0.47 -1.92
CA ASN A 46 7.20 1.50 -2.80
C ASN A 46 6.55 1.51 -4.20
N CYS A 47 6.00 0.39 -4.67
CA CYS A 47 5.45 0.29 -6.03
C CYS A 47 3.92 0.39 -6.04
N MET A 48 3.23 -0.08 -4.98
CA MET A 48 1.77 0.02 -4.89
C MET A 48 1.26 1.44 -4.64
N THR A 49 2.14 2.40 -4.39
CA THR A 49 1.79 3.82 -4.24
C THR A 49 1.22 4.42 -5.52
N CYS A 50 1.72 3.99 -6.68
CA CYS A 50 1.36 4.58 -7.98
C CYS A 50 0.60 3.62 -8.91
N HIS A 51 0.77 2.30 -8.74
CA HIS A 51 0.08 1.31 -9.58
C HIS A 51 -0.18 -0.02 -8.85
N ALA A 52 -1.20 -0.77 -9.28
CA ALA A 52 -1.45 -2.12 -8.79
C ALA A 52 -0.37 -3.12 -9.25
N ALA A 53 -0.32 -4.30 -8.63
CA ALA A 53 0.67 -5.33 -8.96
C ALA A 53 0.47 -5.98 -10.36
N GLN A 54 -0.60 -5.61 -11.07
CA GLN A 54 -0.95 -6.14 -12.38
C GLN A 54 0.20 -5.98 -13.40
N TYR A 55 0.97 -4.90 -13.33
CA TYR A 55 2.13 -4.70 -14.19
C TYR A 55 3.19 -5.78 -13.99
N ALA A 56 3.46 -6.21 -12.76
CA ALA A 56 4.43 -7.28 -12.50
C ALA A 56 3.93 -8.63 -13.04
N SER A 57 2.64 -8.94 -12.85
CA SER A 57 2.03 -10.18 -13.34
C SER A 57 1.91 -10.25 -14.86
N SER A 58 1.90 -9.10 -15.56
CA SER A 58 1.80 -9.03 -17.01
C SER A 58 3.14 -8.95 -17.73
N GLN A 59 4.26 -8.89 -16.99
CA GLN A 59 5.58 -8.95 -17.64
C GLN A 59 5.81 -10.33 -18.26
N PRO A 60 6.65 -10.42 -19.32
CA PRO A 60 7.00 -11.72 -19.89
C PRO A 60 7.55 -12.67 -18.81
N PRO A 61 7.00 -13.87 -18.63
CA PRO A 61 7.39 -14.76 -17.53
C PRO A 61 8.83 -15.27 -17.66
N ALA A 62 9.42 -15.20 -18.86
CA ALA A 62 10.82 -15.52 -19.11
C ALA A 62 11.77 -14.29 -18.99
N SER A 63 11.29 -13.17 -18.46
CA SER A 63 12.11 -11.98 -18.27
C SER A 63 13.28 -12.25 -17.33
N ALA A 64 14.49 -12.04 -17.83
CA ALA A 64 15.73 -12.23 -17.09
C ALA A 64 15.92 -11.18 -15.99
N ARG A 65 16.83 -11.43 -15.06
CA ARG A 65 17.16 -10.49 -13.97
C ARG A 65 17.52 -9.08 -14.45
N ALA A 66 18.31 -8.97 -15.52
CA ALA A 66 18.69 -7.68 -16.10
C ALA A 66 17.48 -6.86 -16.59
N TYR A 67 16.44 -7.53 -17.09
CA TYR A 67 15.19 -6.88 -17.46
C TYR A 67 14.50 -6.27 -16.23
N TRP A 68 14.38 -7.05 -15.15
CA TRP A 68 13.76 -6.60 -13.92
C TRP A 68 14.54 -5.47 -13.25
N GLU A 69 15.87 -5.53 -13.30
CA GLU A 69 16.73 -4.45 -12.81
C GLU A 69 16.53 -3.15 -13.59
N ALA A 70 16.45 -3.23 -14.92
CA ALA A 70 16.12 -2.07 -15.76
C ALA A 70 14.73 -1.52 -15.44
N THR A 71 13.74 -2.38 -15.24
CA THR A 71 12.36 -1.99 -14.87
C THR A 71 12.33 -1.25 -13.53
N VAL A 72 12.97 -1.78 -12.48
CA VAL A 72 13.04 -1.11 -11.16
C VAL A 72 13.77 0.24 -11.26
N LYS A 73 14.88 0.31 -11.99
CA LYS A 73 15.60 1.57 -12.22
C LYS A 73 14.75 2.58 -12.99
N LYS A 74 13.91 2.12 -13.93
CA LYS A 74 12.95 2.96 -14.66
C LYS A 74 11.91 3.57 -13.71
N MET A 75 11.43 2.80 -12.73
CA MET A 75 10.52 3.30 -11.70
C MET A 75 11.15 4.41 -10.88
N LYS A 76 12.42 4.27 -10.48
CA LYS A 76 13.12 5.29 -9.70
C LYS A 76 13.42 6.56 -10.50
N LYS A 77 14.12 6.43 -11.63
CA LYS A 77 14.73 7.57 -12.33
C LYS A 77 13.74 8.28 -13.26
N PRO A 78 13.22 7.66 -14.32
CA PRO A 78 12.16 8.23 -15.17
C PRO A 78 10.83 8.52 -14.47
N PHE A 79 10.36 7.62 -13.59
CA PHE A 79 9.01 7.73 -13.02
C PHE A 79 8.98 8.28 -11.59
N GLY A 80 10.14 8.54 -10.98
CA GLY A 80 10.23 9.27 -9.72
C GLY A 80 9.82 8.48 -8.47
N ALA A 81 9.77 7.14 -8.53
CA ALA A 81 9.52 6.32 -7.34
C ALA A 81 10.61 6.53 -6.28
N GLN A 82 10.20 6.71 -5.03
CA GLN A 82 11.08 7.06 -3.92
C GLN A 82 11.49 5.81 -3.15
N PHE A 83 12.69 5.29 -3.41
CA PHE A 83 13.31 4.21 -2.65
C PHE A 83 14.84 4.26 -2.72
N ALA A 84 15.49 3.64 -1.74
CA ALA A 84 16.94 3.65 -1.59
C ALA A 84 17.62 2.78 -2.67
N ASP A 85 18.85 3.11 -3.08
CA ASP A 85 19.54 2.33 -4.13
C ASP A 85 19.96 0.94 -3.62
N GLU A 86 20.27 0.86 -2.34
CA GLU A 86 20.57 -0.37 -1.59
C GLU A 86 19.41 -1.37 -1.54
N ASP A 87 18.17 -0.90 -1.69
CA ASP A 87 16.98 -1.75 -1.70
C ASP A 87 16.75 -2.43 -3.07
N VAL A 88 17.35 -1.89 -4.14
CA VAL A 88 17.12 -2.35 -5.53
C VAL A 88 17.43 -3.84 -5.73
N PRO A 89 18.57 -4.38 -5.25
CA PRO A 89 18.87 -5.79 -5.43
C PRO A 89 17.82 -6.71 -4.81
N ALA A 90 17.30 -6.36 -3.63
CA ALA A 90 16.27 -7.15 -2.96
C ALA A 90 14.93 -7.10 -3.72
N MET A 91 14.52 -5.92 -4.20
CA MET A 91 13.34 -5.76 -5.04
C MET A 91 13.43 -6.57 -6.33
N VAL A 92 14.57 -6.51 -7.03
CA VAL A 92 14.82 -7.27 -8.26
C VAL A 92 14.83 -8.77 -8.00
N ASP A 93 15.42 -9.22 -6.88
CA ASP A 93 15.47 -10.64 -6.51
C ASP A 93 14.07 -11.23 -6.32
N TYR A 94 13.19 -10.51 -5.63
CA TYR A 94 11.79 -10.88 -5.51
C TYR A 94 11.11 -10.95 -6.88
N LEU A 95 11.22 -9.89 -7.69
CA LEU A 95 10.52 -9.80 -8.98
C LEU A 95 10.92 -10.92 -9.94
N VAL A 96 12.21 -11.23 -10.06
CA VAL A 96 12.67 -12.27 -10.98
C VAL A 96 12.34 -13.69 -10.50
N LYS A 97 12.39 -13.94 -9.18
CA LYS A 97 12.06 -15.26 -8.60
C LYS A 97 10.56 -15.51 -8.50
N THR A 98 9.74 -14.47 -8.55
CA THR A 98 8.28 -14.59 -8.44
C THR A 98 7.59 -14.46 -9.80
N TYR A 99 8.06 -13.56 -10.66
CA TYR A 99 7.41 -13.22 -11.94
C TYR A 99 8.30 -13.45 -13.17
N GLY A 100 9.59 -13.72 -13.00
CA GLY A 100 10.57 -13.81 -14.09
C GLY A 100 11.16 -15.21 -14.31
N ALA A 101 12.25 -15.24 -15.07
CA ALA A 101 12.92 -16.47 -15.52
C ALA A 101 13.45 -17.37 -14.38
N GLU A 102 13.61 -16.83 -13.18
CA GLU A 102 14.09 -17.56 -12.00
C GLU A 102 12.94 -18.14 -11.15
N ARG A 103 11.70 -18.07 -11.66
CA ARG A 103 10.55 -18.66 -10.99
C ARG A 103 10.67 -20.17 -10.92
N SER A 104 10.86 -20.69 -9.71
CA SER A 104 10.70 -22.12 -9.43
C SER A 104 9.24 -22.43 -9.13
N ALA A 105 8.74 -23.55 -9.64
CA ALA A 105 7.39 -24.05 -9.36
C ALA A 105 7.11 -24.27 -7.86
N ALA A 106 8.17 -24.38 -7.04
CA ALA A 106 8.07 -24.59 -5.59
C ALA A 106 7.89 -23.31 -4.74
N ALA A 107 8.00 -22.11 -5.32
CA ALA A 107 7.97 -20.85 -4.57
C ALA A 107 6.57 -20.27 -4.32
N VAL A 108 5.51 -20.92 -4.82
CA VAL A 108 4.12 -20.51 -4.55
C VAL A 108 3.63 -21.24 -3.29
N ALA A 109 4.08 -20.80 -2.12
CA ALA A 109 3.52 -21.29 -0.87
C ALA A 109 2.08 -20.76 -0.73
N ALA A 110 1.11 -21.59 -1.11
CA ALA A 110 -0.28 -21.43 -0.69
C ALA A 110 -0.34 -21.50 0.86
N PRO A 111 -1.21 -20.72 1.53
CA PRO A 111 -1.28 -20.75 2.98
C PRO A 111 -1.93 -22.07 3.42
N ALA A 112 -1.11 -23.01 3.90
CA ALA A 112 -1.61 -24.16 4.62
C ALA A 112 -2.03 -23.71 6.03
N LEU A 113 -3.34 -23.60 6.26
CA LEU A 113 -3.90 -23.49 7.60
C LEU A 113 -3.45 -24.69 8.44
N ARG A 114 -2.56 -24.46 9.42
CA ARG A 114 -2.32 -25.40 10.51
C ARG A 114 -2.95 -24.84 11.79
N LYS A 115 -4.06 -25.45 12.18
CA LYS A 115 -4.64 -25.33 13.52
C LYS A 115 -3.75 -26.12 14.46
N THR A 116 -3.05 -25.45 15.38
CA THR A 116 -2.44 -26.11 16.55
C THR A 116 -2.93 -25.42 17.82
N ALA A 117 -3.29 -26.24 18.78
CA ALA A 117 -3.89 -25.87 20.05
C ALA A 117 -2.89 -25.12 20.95
N ALA A 118 -3.45 -24.24 21.79
CA ALA A 118 -2.74 -23.38 22.71
C ALA A 118 -1.88 -24.17 23.71
N ALA A 119 -0.58 -23.86 23.74
CA ALA A 119 0.26 -24.00 24.91
C ALA A 119 0.75 -22.59 25.27
N ALA A 120 0.55 -22.19 26.52
CA ALA A 120 1.01 -20.92 27.04
C ALA A 120 2.54 -20.88 27.00
N VAL A 121 3.08 -19.97 26.18
CA VAL A 121 4.51 -19.61 26.15
C VAL A 121 4.69 -18.24 26.79
N PRO A 122 5.75 -18.02 27.57
CA PRO A 122 6.03 -16.72 28.19
C PRO A 122 6.30 -15.69 27.08
N ALA A 123 5.95 -14.43 27.35
CA ALA A 123 6.05 -13.33 26.40
C ALA A 123 7.43 -13.26 25.75
N ALA A 124 7.51 -13.65 24.47
CA ALA A 124 8.68 -13.41 23.65
C ALA A 124 8.92 -11.90 23.58
N ALA A 125 10.14 -11.49 23.86
CA ALA A 125 10.59 -10.12 23.63
C ALA A 125 10.36 -9.80 22.14
N GLY A 126 9.34 -8.98 21.87
CA GLY A 126 9.04 -8.50 20.53
C GLY A 126 10.25 -7.75 19.96
N LYS A 127 10.34 -7.73 18.63
CA LYS A 127 11.33 -6.90 17.92
C LYS A 127 11.20 -5.45 18.41
N ASP A 128 12.33 -4.74 18.50
CA ASP A 128 12.31 -3.33 18.92
C ASP A 128 11.35 -2.50 18.05
N ALA A 129 10.63 -1.58 18.70
CA ALA A 129 9.60 -0.79 18.03
C ALA A 129 10.17 0.12 16.92
N LYS A 130 11.38 0.65 17.06
CA LYS A 130 12.01 1.45 15.99
C LYS A 130 12.34 0.58 14.79
N THR A 131 12.84 -0.64 15.02
CA THR A 131 13.07 -1.63 13.96
C THR A 131 11.78 -1.97 13.23
N LEU A 132 10.68 -2.19 13.97
CA LEU A 132 9.37 -2.45 13.38
C LEU A 132 8.84 -1.25 12.58
N LEU A 133 8.98 -0.02 13.10
CA LEU A 133 8.57 1.19 12.40
C LEU A 133 9.31 1.37 11.07
N ALA A 134 10.63 1.14 11.07
CA ALA A 134 11.47 1.25 9.89
C ALA A 134 11.13 0.15 8.87
N ALA A 135 11.05 -1.12 9.31
CA ALA A 135 10.75 -2.25 8.44
C ALA A 135 9.39 -2.13 7.75
N ASN A 136 8.40 -1.56 8.45
CA ASN A 136 7.04 -1.40 7.95
C ASN A 136 6.78 0.00 7.36
N GLY A 137 7.79 0.88 7.28
CA GLY A 137 7.67 2.18 6.62
C GLY A 137 6.66 3.13 7.27
N CYS A 138 6.36 2.99 8.57
CA CYS A 138 5.34 3.79 9.25
C CYS A 138 5.66 5.29 9.20
N MET A 139 6.95 5.63 9.15
CA MET A 139 7.47 7.01 9.06
C MET A 139 7.26 7.68 7.70
N ALA A 140 6.81 6.94 6.66
CA ALA A 140 6.45 7.55 5.38
C ALA A 140 5.19 8.43 5.48
N CYS A 141 4.29 8.11 6.42
CA CYS A 141 3.01 8.80 6.57
C CYS A 141 2.82 9.43 7.97
N HIS A 142 3.55 8.97 8.98
CA HIS A 142 3.46 9.46 10.35
C HIS A 142 4.79 10.09 10.78
N ALA A 143 4.72 11.11 11.63
CA ALA A 143 5.87 11.63 12.36
C ALA A 143 5.67 11.48 13.87
N ILE A 144 6.70 11.79 14.64
CA ILE A 144 6.65 11.68 16.11
C ILE A 144 5.72 12.74 16.70
N ASP A 145 5.83 13.98 16.24
CA ASP A 145 5.30 15.18 16.90
C ASP A 145 4.32 15.99 16.04
N GLN A 146 4.29 15.75 14.73
CA GLN A 146 3.45 16.51 13.80
C GLN A 146 2.68 15.62 12.83
N LYS A 147 1.60 16.18 12.29
CA LYS A 147 0.81 15.56 11.22
C LYS A 147 1.58 15.68 9.89
N VAL A 148 1.64 14.59 9.14
CA VAL A 148 2.22 14.58 7.79
C VAL A 148 1.15 14.16 6.79
N VAL A 149 0.93 12.85 6.66
CA VAL A 149 -0.22 12.27 5.96
C VAL A 149 -1.22 11.77 6.99
N GLY A 150 -0.74 10.94 7.92
CA GLY A 150 -1.43 10.54 9.13
C GLY A 150 -1.10 11.46 10.32
N PRO A 151 -1.82 11.28 11.45
CA PRO A 151 -1.56 12.04 12.68
C PRO A 151 -0.15 11.75 13.21
N GLY A 152 0.41 12.73 13.91
CA GLY A 152 1.64 12.52 14.67
C GLY A 152 1.41 11.53 15.80
N PHE A 153 2.42 10.74 16.16
CA PHE A 153 2.25 9.76 17.24
C PHE A 153 1.92 10.42 18.59
N ALA A 154 2.47 11.60 18.88
CA ALA A 154 2.12 12.39 20.06
C ALA A 154 0.62 12.79 20.08
N GLU A 155 0.03 13.09 18.91
CA GLU A 155 -1.41 13.36 18.80
C GLU A 155 -2.23 12.11 19.12
N VAL A 156 -1.78 10.94 18.65
CA VAL A 156 -2.41 9.65 18.96
C VAL A 156 -2.33 9.36 20.46
N ALA A 157 -1.14 9.49 21.06
CA ALA A 157 -0.93 9.31 22.48
C ALA A 157 -1.81 10.26 23.32
N ALA A 158 -1.87 11.53 22.94
CA ALA A 158 -2.69 12.53 23.62
C ALA A 158 -4.18 12.17 23.62
N ARG A 159 -4.72 11.69 22.49
CA ARG A 159 -6.14 11.29 22.39
C ARG A 159 -6.49 10.08 23.28
N TYR A 160 -5.50 9.23 23.57
CA TYR A 160 -5.67 7.99 24.32
C TYR A 160 -5.10 8.03 25.73
N LYS A 161 -4.62 9.19 26.18
CA LYS A 161 -4.00 9.37 27.49
C LYS A 161 -4.89 8.83 28.63
N GLY A 162 -4.28 8.09 29.54
CA GLY A 162 -4.95 7.54 30.73
C GLY A 162 -5.85 6.33 30.48
N LYS A 163 -5.83 5.75 29.28
CA LYS A 163 -6.62 4.57 28.93
C LYS A 163 -5.71 3.48 28.36
N ASP A 164 -5.86 2.24 28.82
CA ASP A 164 -5.19 1.10 28.19
C ASP A 164 -5.86 0.77 26.84
N ASN A 165 -5.31 1.33 25.76
CA ASN A 165 -5.79 1.13 24.40
C ASN A 165 -4.81 0.36 23.53
N VAL A 166 -3.84 -0.35 24.11
CA VAL A 166 -2.82 -1.06 23.33
C VAL A 166 -3.47 -2.01 22.33
N SER A 167 -4.45 -2.81 22.77
CA SER A 167 -5.16 -3.76 21.91
C SER A 167 -5.98 -3.06 20.81
N ALA A 168 -6.64 -1.95 21.15
CA ALA A 168 -7.45 -1.19 20.18
C ALA A 168 -6.58 -0.51 19.11
N VAL A 169 -5.44 0.05 19.50
CA VAL A 169 -4.48 0.65 18.58
C VAL A 169 -3.79 -0.43 17.75
N ALA A 170 -3.40 -1.56 18.34
CA ALA A 170 -2.82 -2.69 17.63
C ALA A 170 -3.80 -3.26 16.57
N ALA A 171 -5.07 -3.43 16.92
CA ALA A 171 -6.10 -3.85 15.99
C ALA A 171 -6.25 -2.86 14.82
N HIS A 172 -6.27 -1.56 15.11
CA HIS A 172 -6.32 -0.53 14.08
C HIS A 172 -5.08 -0.53 13.18
N ILE A 173 -3.88 -0.75 13.72
CA ILE A 173 -2.66 -0.89 12.92
C ILE A 173 -2.80 -2.07 11.94
N ARG A 174 -3.29 -3.23 12.39
CA ARG A 174 -3.42 -4.42 11.54
C ARG A 174 -4.53 -4.30 10.50
N GLN A 175 -5.66 -3.69 10.87
CA GLN A 175 -6.87 -3.61 10.03
C GLN A 175 -6.92 -2.35 9.17
N GLY A 176 -6.10 -1.33 9.50
CA GLY A 176 -6.21 -0.01 8.91
C GLY A 176 -7.50 0.70 9.35
N GLY A 177 -7.85 1.75 8.61
CA GLY A 177 -9.16 2.39 8.73
C GLY A 177 -9.19 3.83 8.23
N SER A 178 -10.39 4.40 8.17
CA SER A 178 -10.64 5.73 7.62
C SER A 178 -11.53 6.56 8.55
N GLY A 179 -11.56 7.88 8.34
CA GLY A 179 -12.47 8.82 9.01
C GLY A 179 -12.05 9.26 10.42
N LYS A 180 -11.40 8.40 11.21
CA LYS A 180 -11.05 8.70 12.61
C LYS A 180 -10.02 9.83 12.79
N TRP A 181 -9.10 9.96 11.86
CA TRP A 181 -7.94 10.86 11.90
C TRP A 181 -7.87 11.81 10.70
N GLY A 182 -8.93 11.83 9.90
CA GLY A 182 -9.02 12.58 8.66
C GLY A 182 -9.57 11.74 7.50
N PRO A 183 -9.61 12.33 6.29
CA PRO A 183 -10.14 11.69 5.11
C PRO A 183 -9.18 10.63 4.51
N VAL A 184 -7.88 10.71 4.82
CA VAL A 184 -6.88 9.77 4.29
C VAL A 184 -6.97 8.44 5.06
N PRO A 185 -7.24 7.31 4.38
CA PRO A 185 -7.27 5.99 5.03
C PRO A 185 -5.86 5.53 5.42
N MET A 186 -5.71 4.97 6.62
CA MET A 186 -4.52 4.22 7.03
C MET A 186 -4.60 2.80 6.43
N PRO A 187 -3.63 2.35 5.62
CA PRO A 187 -3.62 1.00 5.07
C PRO A 187 -3.52 -0.09 6.15
N PRO A 188 -4.08 -1.30 5.91
CA PRO A 188 -3.93 -2.42 6.83
C PRO A 188 -2.51 -2.97 6.84
N PHE A 189 -1.97 -3.21 8.04
CA PHE A 189 -0.72 -3.95 8.24
C PHE A 189 -1.02 -5.39 8.71
N SER A 190 -1.80 -6.13 7.91
CA SER A 190 -2.30 -7.47 8.26
C SER A 190 -1.18 -8.52 8.40
N GLN A 191 -0.02 -8.26 7.80
CA GLN A 191 1.19 -9.08 7.92
C GLN A 191 1.84 -9.02 9.31
N LEU A 192 1.51 -8.02 10.12
CA LEU A 192 2.05 -7.93 11.48
C LEU A 192 1.43 -9.01 12.36
N SER A 193 2.28 -9.67 13.14
CA SER A 193 1.85 -10.52 14.24
C SER A 193 1.18 -9.67 15.32
N ASP A 194 0.32 -10.29 16.15
CA ASP A 194 -0.32 -9.59 17.26
C ASP A 194 0.71 -9.01 18.25
N ALA A 195 1.82 -9.71 18.45
CA ALA A 195 2.91 -9.26 19.32
C ALA A 195 3.64 -8.02 18.76
N ASP A 196 3.96 -8.01 17.46
CA ASP A 196 4.61 -6.87 16.81
C ASP A 196 3.66 -5.66 16.76
N ALA A 197 2.38 -5.87 16.44
CA ALA A 197 1.38 -4.82 16.45
C ALA A 197 1.17 -4.22 17.85
N ALA A 198 1.15 -5.06 18.90
CA ALA A 198 1.10 -4.58 20.28
C ALA A 198 2.35 -3.80 20.68
N THR A 199 3.53 -4.20 20.20
CA THR A 199 4.79 -3.48 20.44
C THR A 199 4.77 -2.09 19.79
N LEU A 200 4.31 -1.99 18.55
CA LEU A 200 4.11 -0.71 17.86
C LEU A 200 3.07 0.15 18.56
N ALA A 201 1.92 -0.42 18.96
CA ALA A 201 0.87 0.31 19.66
C ALA A 201 1.38 0.91 20.99
N LYS A 202 2.14 0.14 21.77
CA LYS A 202 2.78 0.64 23.00
C LYS A 202 3.72 1.80 22.71
N TYR A 203 4.55 1.68 21.68
CA TYR A 203 5.47 2.75 21.29
C TYR A 203 4.76 4.03 20.87
N VAL A 204 3.65 3.92 20.11
CA VAL A 204 2.85 5.07 19.67
C VAL A 204 2.17 5.73 20.86
N LEU A 205 1.58 4.94 21.77
CA LEU A 205 0.89 5.45 22.96
C LEU A 205 1.83 6.04 24.02
N SER A 206 3.13 5.75 23.96
CA SER A 206 4.15 6.29 24.85
C SER A 206 4.77 7.60 24.33
N ARG A 207 4.26 8.17 23.24
CA ARG A 207 4.79 9.42 22.68
C ARG A 207 4.25 10.66 23.39
#